data_AF-A0A3M7SEM9-F1
#
_entry.id   AF-A0A3M7SEM9-F1
#
_cell.length_a   1.000
_cell.length_b   1.000
_cell.length_c   1.000
_cell.angle_alpha   90.00
_cell.angle_beta   90.00
_cell.angle_gamma   90.00
#
_symmetry.space_group_name_H-M   'P 1'
#
loop_
_entity.id
_entity.type
_entity.pdbx_description
1 polymer ?
#
loop_
_entity_poly.entity_id
_entity_poly.type
_entity_poly.pdbx_seq_one_letter_code
_entity_poly.pdbx_strand_id
1 'polypeptide(L)'
;MEKIARHCSAESKNKLKISSISEKDVFIIWDALAYTIRDEMSKKRGVVLPGFGTFTFVEKRLDIGNKKELLKLKPFFLLSDKFAQVHYLEYEKDFVNTAIPVHRINYSAISELTKRKYSRDVVESILNESFNAIDHFIRTDSVISLPFNGLGVFKIINVNPKPKKQAFFEFSSIMEKYMPIF
;
A
#
# COMPACT_ATOMS: atom_id res chain seq x y z
N MET A 1 -1.43 -11.20 -6.12
CA MET A 1 -0.86 -10.32 -7.17
C MET A 1 -1.05 -10.87 -8.59
N GLU A 2 -0.81 -12.17 -8.84
CA GLU A 2 -1.00 -12.77 -10.18
C GLU A 2 -2.37 -12.50 -10.83
N LYS A 3 -3.47 -12.68 -10.09
CA LYS A 3 -4.82 -12.37 -10.60
C LYS A 3 -4.97 -10.90 -11.02
N ILE A 4 -4.37 -9.97 -10.27
CA ILE A 4 -4.38 -8.53 -10.56
C ILE A 4 -3.54 -8.23 -11.79
N ALA A 5 -2.34 -8.81 -11.89
CA ALA A 5 -1.47 -8.65 -13.04
C ALA A 5 -2.14 -9.15 -14.33
N ARG A 6 -2.82 -10.30 -14.27
CA ARG A 6 -3.62 -10.85 -15.37
C ARG A 6 -4.80 -9.97 -15.75
N HIS A 7 -5.52 -9.43 -14.77
CA HIS A 7 -6.62 -8.48 -15.01
C HIS A 7 -6.10 -7.21 -15.71
N CYS A 8 -5.04 -6.61 -15.18
CA CYS A 8 -4.45 -5.40 -15.73
C CYS A 8 -3.88 -5.60 -17.13
N SER A 9 -3.20 -6.73 -17.39
CA SER A 9 -2.65 -7.02 -18.72
C SER A 9 -3.76 -7.20 -19.77
N ALA A 10 -4.88 -7.83 -19.40
CA ALA A 10 -6.07 -7.95 -20.26
C ALA A 10 -6.74 -6.59 -20.52
N GLU A 11 -6.97 -5.78 -19.48
CA GLU A 11 -7.65 -4.48 -19.59
C GLU A 11 -6.78 -3.42 -20.28
N SER A 12 -5.45 -3.51 -20.19
CA SER A 12 -4.53 -2.58 -20.85
C SER A 12 -4.71 -2.52 -22.37
N LYS A 13 -5.07 -3.66 -22.98
CA LYS A 13 -5.35 -3.76 -24.42
C LYS A 13 -6.67 -3.10 -24.80
N ASN A 14 -7.67 -3.19 -23.93
CA ASN A 14 -9.05 -2.76 -24.22
C ASN A 14 -9.27 -1.27 -23.90
N LYS A 15 -8.77 -0.80 -22.75
CA LYS A 15 -9.04 0.56 -22.25
C LYS A 15 -7.87 1.51 -22.41
N LEU A 16 -6.65 1.06 -22.15
CA LEU A 16 -5.49 1.95 -22.05
C LEU A 16 -4.85 2.27 -23.41
N LYS A 17 -5.21 1.55 -24.49
CA LYS A 17 -4.62 1.66 -25.84
C LYS A 17 -3.08 1.60 -25.84
N ILE A 18 -2.49 1.02 -24.80
CA ILE A 18 -1.05 0.80 -24.70
C ILE A 18 -0.75 -0.50 -25.45
N SER A 19 0.24 -0.49 -26.32
CA SER A 19 0.72 -1.69 -27.01
C SER A 19 1.18 -2.74 -25.97
N SER A 20 0.29 -3.70 -25.68
CA SER A 20 0.44 -4.87 -24.81
C SER A 20 1.36 -4.71 -23.59
N ILE A 21 0.81 -4.24 -22.47
CA ILE A 21 1.45 -4.44 -21.15
C ILE A 21 1.36 -5.93 -20.80
N SER A 22 2.49 -6.58 -20.51
CA SER A 22 2.51 -7.96 -20.05
C SER A 22 2.27 -8.05 -18.54
N GLU A 23 1.89 -9.21 -18.02
CA GLU A 23 1.78 -9.43 -16.57
C GLU A 23 3.10 -9.11 -15.84
N LYS A 24 4.24 -9.47 -16.45
CA LYS A 24 5.59 -9.16 -15.94
C LYS A 24 5.81 -7.66 -15.77
N ASP A 25 5.29 -6.85 -16.67
CA ASP A 25 5.43 -5.41 -16.60
C ASP A 25 4.59 -4.82 -15.45
N VAL A 26 3.40 -5.38 -15.19
CA VAL A 26 2.60 -5.02 -14.01
C VAL A 26 3.35 -5.35 -12.72
N PHE A 27 3.99 -6.52 -12.64
CA PHE A 27 4.84 -6.87 -11.50
C PHE A 27 6.00 -5.89 -11.29
N ILE A 28 6.71 -5.50 -12.37
CA ILE A 28 7.82 -4.55 -12.30
C ILE A 28 7.34 -3.19 -11.76
N ILE A 29 6.21 -2.68 -12.26
CA ILE A 29 5.64 -1.41 -11.81
C ILE A 29 5.17 -1.51 -10.35
N TRP A 30 4.55 -2.63 -9.97
CA TRP A 30 4.11 -2.87 -8.60
C TRP A 30 5.28 -2.96 -7.61
N ASP A 31 6.38 -3.62 -7.99
CA ASP A 31 7.60 -3.67 -7.19
C ASP A 31 8.26 -2.30 -7.07
N ALA A 32 8.26 -1.49 -8.14
CA ALA A 32 8.75 -0.12 -8.10
C ALA A 32 7.88 0.78 -7.20
N LEU A 33 6.56 0.58 -7.18
CA LEU A 33 5.65 1.22 -6.22
C LEU A 33 6.03 0.85 -4.77
N ALA A 34 6.16 -0.45 -4.47
CA ALA A 34 6.51 -0.93 -3.14
C ALA A 34 7.88 -0.38 -2.68
N TYR A 35 8.87 -0.36 -3.59
CA TYR A 35 10.18 0.25 -3.35
C TYR A 35 10.05 1.73 -3.00
N THR A 36 9.28 2.49 -3.79
CA THR A 36 9.11 3.94 -3.60
C THR A 36 8.50 4.25 -2.24
N ILE A 37 7.45 3.52 -1.84
CA ILE A 37 6.81 3.69 -0.52
C ILE A 37 7.81 3.38 0.60
N ARG A 38 8.52 2.26 0.49
CA ARG A 38 9.51 1.86 1.49
C ARG A 38 10.63 2.89 1.63
N ASP A 39 11.15 3.39 0.51
CA ASP A 39 12.22 4.39 0.47
C ASP A 39 11.78 5.70 1.14
N GLU A 40 10.57 6.18 0.85
CA GLU A 40 10.01 7.36 1.51
C GLU A 40 9.81 7.14 3.03
N MET A 41 9.28 5.99 3.43
CA MET A 41 9.14 5.65 4.84
C MET A 41 10.51 5.54 5.55
N SER A 42 11.54 5.00 4.89
CA SER A 42 12.89 4.96 5.47
C SER A 42 13.45 6.37 5.78
N LYS A 43 12.96 7.38 5.06
CA LYS A 43 13.29 8.80 5.25
C LYS A 43 12.31 9.52 6.18
N LYS A 44 11.47 8.76 6.90
CA LYS A 44 10.42 9.25 7.81
C LYS A 44 9.41 10.16 7.13
N ARG A 45 9.01 9.80 5.91
CA ARG A 45 7.93 10.46 5.18
C ARG A 45 6.82 9.47 4.88
N GLY A 46 5.59 9.93 5.01
CA GLY A 46 4.42 9.15 4.64
C GLY A 46 4.10 9.27 3.16
N VAL A 47 3.39 8.28 2.64
CA VAL A 47 2.98 8.22 1.23
C VAL A 47 1.48 7.92 1.14
N VAL A 48 0.74 8.82 0.49
CA VAL A 48 -0.67 8.62 0.15
C VAL A 48 -0.77 7.91 -1.19
N LEU A 49 -1.52 6.81 -1.20
CA LEU A 49 -2.06 6.17 -2.39
C LEU A 49 -3.52 6.60 -2.55
N PRO A 50 -3.81 7.52 -3.49
CA PRO A 50 -5.16 8.07 -3.66
C PRO A 50 -6.22 6.97 -3.80
N GLY A 51 -7.29 7.07 -3.03
CA GLY A 51 -8.39 6.10 -3.05
C GLY A 51 -8.14 4.82 -2.25
N PHE A 52 -6.88 4.44 -1.96
CA PHE A 52 -6.54 3.19 -1.28
C PHE A 52 -6.18 3.38 0.19
N GLY A 53 -5.21 4.25 0.51
CA GLY A 53 -4.77 4.47 1.89
C GLY A 53 -3.47 5.26 1.99
N THR A 54 -2.97 5.41 3.21
CA THR A 54 -1.77 6.18 3.52
C THR A 54 -0.80 5.34 4.34
N PHE A 55 0.42 5.22 3.85
CA PHE A 55 1.54 4.69 4.61
C PHE A 55 2.16 5.81 5.45
N THR A 56 2.26 5.61 6.75
CA THR A 56 2.70 6.63 7.72
C THR A 56 3.20 5.95 8.99
N PHE A 57 3.27 6.69 10.10
CA PHE A 57 3.68 6.17 11.39
C PHE A 57 2.74 6.64 12.50
N VAL A 58 2.70 5.83 13.55
CA VAL A 58 2.06 6.15 14.82
C VAL A 58 3.13 6.21 15.90
N GLU A 59 2.93 7.06 16.89
CA GLU A 59 3.79 7.13 18.07
C GLU A 59 3.33 6.13 19.11
N LYS A 60 4.23 5.23 19.53
CA LYS A 60 4.02 4.36 20.67
C LYS A 60 4.90 4.81 21.83
N ARG A 61 4.27 5.08 22.96
CA ARG A 61 4.94 5.33 24.23
C ARG A 61 5.39 4.01 24.81
N LEU A 62 6.68 3.90 25.09
CA LEU A 62 7.28 2.76 25.79
C LEU A 62 7.61 3.21 27.20
N ASP A 63 6.98 2.60 28.19
CA ASP A 63 7.37 2.76 29.59
C ASP A 63 8.66 1.97 29.83
N ILE A 64 9.73 2.66 30.19
CA ILE A 64 11.03 2.06 30.53
C ILE A 64 11.30 2.10 32.04
N GLY A 65 10.29 2.42 32.85
CA GLY A 65 10.40 2.61 34.29
C GLY A 65 10.97 3.99 34.67
N ASN A 66 11.04 4.27 35.97
CA ASN A 66 11.57 5.52 36.54
C ASN A 66 10.92 6.82 35.97
N LYS A 67 9.62 6.80 35.66
CA LYS A 67 8.87 7.94 35.07
C LYS A 67 9.45 8.44 33.74
N LYS A 68 10.21 7.61 33.02
CA LYS A 68 10.72 7.93 31.69
C LYS A 68 9.89 7.18 30.66
N GLU A 69 9.36 7.92 29.69
CA GLU A 69 8.70 7.38 28.50
C GLU A 69 9.63 7.57 27.31
N LEU A 70 9.82 6.54 26.50
CA LEU A 70 10.44 6.67 25.18
C LEU A 70 9.36 6.72 24.10
N LEU A 71 9.61 7.50 23.06
CA LEU A 71 8.71 7.59 21.91
C LEU A 71 9.29 6.76 20.77
N LYS A 72 8.57 5.71 20.40
CA LYS A 72 8.92 4.86 19.25
C LYS A 72 7.92 5.10 18.13
N LEU A 73 8.42 5.48 16.95
CA LEU A 73 7.62 5.45 15.73
C LEU A 73 7.44 4.00 15.28
N LYS A 74 6.20 3.63 14.95
CA LYS A 74 5.83 2.33 14.37
C LYS A 74 5.22 2.55 12.99
N PRO A 75 5.57 1.75 11.95
CA PRO A 75 4.93 1.91 10.65
C PRO A 75 3.44 1.59 10.80
N PHE A 76 2.63 2.38 10.11
CA PHE A 76 1.19 2.25 10.12
C PHE A 76 0.64 2.46 8.72
N PHE A 77 -0.39 1.69 8.38
CA PHE A 77 -1.13 1.85 7.15
C PHE A 77 -2.54 2.29 7.50
N LEU A 78 -2.85 3.55 7.25
CA LEU A 78 -4.18 4.10 7.40
C LEU A 78 -4.99 3.77 6.15
N LEU A 79 -5.93 2.83 6.26
CA LEU A 79 -6.85 2.52 5.16
C LEU A 79 -7.75 3.72 4.86
N SER A 80 -8.04 3.95 3.58
CA SER A 80 -9.00 4.97 3.15
C SER A 80 -10.40 4.65 3.70
N ASP A 81 -11.01 5.59 4.41
CA ASP A 81 -12.38 5.45 4.91
C ASP A 81 -13.37 5.15 3.78
N LYS A 82 -13.21 5.80 2.62
CA LYS A 82 -14.04 5.55 1.44
C LYS A 82 -13.88 4.11 0.95
N PHE A 83 -12.65 3.61 0.90
CA PHE A 83 -12.37 2.24 0.47
C PHE A 83 -12.97 1.22 1.44
N ALA A 84 -12.79 1.45 2.75
CA ALA A 84 -13.35 0.60 3.78
C ALA A 84 -14.88 0.57 3.74
N GLN A 85 -15.53 1.72 3.56
CA GLN A 85 -16.99 1.84 3.48
C GLN A 85 -17.57 1.12 2.26
N VAL A 86 -16.97 1.29 1.08
CA VAL A 86 -17.44 0.66 -0.17
C VAL A 86 -17.44 -0.87 -0.05
N HIS A 87 -16.52 -1.43 0.74
CA HIS A 87 -16.31 -2.87 0.88
C HIS A 87 -16.71 -3.45 2.25
N TYR A 88 -17.32 -2.64 3.13
CA TYR A 88 -17.73 -3.01 4.49
C TYR A 88 -16.59 -3.64 5.32
N LEU A 89 -15.39 -3.05 5.24
CA LEU A 89 -14.19 -3.54 5.92
C LEU A 89 -14.06 -2.93 7.32
N GLU A 90 -13.84 -3.77 8.32
CA GLU A 90 -13.29 -3.37 9.61
C GLU A 90 -11.77 -3.16 9.47
N TYR A 91 -11.22 -2.13 10.09
CA TYR A 91 -9.78 -1.84 10.07
C TYR A 91 -9.38 -1.11 11.34
N GLU A 92 -8.10 -1.23 11.71
CA GLU A 92 -7.54 -0.51 12.84
C GLU A 92 -7.49 0.98 12.53
N LYS A 93 -8.01 1.78 13.46
CA LYS A 93 -7.83 3.23 13.47
C LYS A 93 -6.87 3.55 14.61
N ASP A 94 -5.82 4.29 14.31
CA ASP A 94 -4.88 4.76 15.30
C ASP A 94 -4.61 6.26 15.05
N PHE A 95 -4.17 6.96 16.08
CA PHE A 95 -3.84 8.37 16.00
C PHE A 95 -2.51 8.52 15.27
N VAL A 96 -2.61 8.75 13.95
CA VAL A 96 -1.46 9.01 13.10
C VAL A 96 -0.75 10.29 13.54
N ASN A 97 0.58 10.24 13.57
CA ASN A 97 1.39 11.41 13.89
C ASN A 97 1.31 12.45 12.76
N THR A 98 0.61 13.56 13.00
CA THR A 98 0.43 14.64 12.02
C THR A 98 1.69 15.47 11.78
N ALA A 99 2.73 15.33 12.62
CA ALA A 99 4.01 16.00 12.41
C ALA A 99 4.84 15.34 11.30
N ILE A 100 4.52 14.11 10.92
CA ILE A 100 5.21 13.41 9.84
C ILE A 100 4.72 13.97 8.50
N PRO A 101 5.61 14.47 7.64
CA PRO A 101 5.20 14.96 6.33
C PRO A 101 4.71 13.79 5.48
N VAL A 102 3.56 13.99 4.84
CA VAL A 102 2.90 13.00 4.00
C VAL A 102 2.76 13.57 2.59
N HIS A 103 3.23 12.82 1.60
CA HIS A 103 3.17 13.22 0.18
C HIS A 103 2.35 12.23 -0.62
N ARG A 104 1.77 12.69 -1.74
CA ARG A 104 1.16 11.76 -2.70
C ARG A 104 2.25 10.97 -3.42
N ILE A 105 1.92 9.75 -3.81
CA ILE A 105 2.82 8.92 -4.61
C ILE A 105 3.29 9.67 -5.87
N ASN A 106 4.60 9.61 -6.15
CA ASN A 106 5.20 10.26 -7.30
C ASN A 106 5.36 9.23 -8.45
N TYR A 107 4.41 9.24 -9.38
CA TYR A 107 4.45 8.34 -10.54
C TYR A 107 5.63 8.60 -11.48
N SER A 108 6.18 9.82 -11.51
CA SER A 108 7.40 10.12 -12.28
C SER A 108 8.61 9.38 -11.71
N ALA A 109 8.74 9.34 -10.38
CA ALA A 109 9.81 8.58 -9.73
C ALA A 109 9.71 7.07 -10.02
N ILE A 110 8.49 6.52 -10.04
CA ILE A 110 8.26 5.11 -10.41
C ILE A 110 8.64 4.87 -11.88
N SER A 111 8.26 5.77 -12.80
CA SER A 111 8.66 5.70 -14.21
C SER A 111 10.20 5.65 -14.36
N GLU A 112 10.92 6.46 -13.59
CA GLU A 112 12.39 6.45 -13.57
C GLU A 112 12.97 5.12 -13.08
N LEU A 113 12.40 4.52 -12.02
CA LEU A 113 12.80 3.20 -11.52
C LEU A 113 12.58 2.09 -12.55
N THR A 114 11.61 2.25 -13.45
CA THR A 114 11.39 1.34 -14.59
C THR A 114 12.32 1.63 -15.79
N LYS A 115 13.42 2.37 -15.58
CA LYS A 115 14.37 2.80 -16.62
C LYS A 115 13.69 3.59 -17.75
N ARG A 116 12.62 4.31 -17.43
CA ARG A 116 11.77 5.06 -18.39
C ARG A 116 11.21 4.19 -19.53
N LYS A 117 11.10 2.87 -19.31
CA LYS A 117 10.37 1.97 -20.23
C LYS A 117 8.90 2.40 -20.37
N TYR A 118 8.34 2.97 -19.31
CA TYR A 118 6.97 3.46 -19.25
C TYR A 118 6.94 4.93 -18.90
N SER A 119 6.05 5.70 -19.55
CA SER A 119 5.79 7.09 -19.16
C SER A 119 5.08 7.16 -17.80
N ARG A 120 5.13 8.34 -17.18
CA ARG A 120 4.39 8.63 -15.94
C ARG A 120 2.90 8.29 -16.04
N ASP A 121 2.27 8.61 -17.17
CA ASP A 121 0.83 8.38 -17.36
C ASP A 121 0.50 6.88 -17.53
N VAL A 122 1.38 6.12 -18.18
CA VAL A 122 1.26 4.66 -18.29
C VAL A 122 1.37 4.01 -16.91
N VAL A 123 2.36 4.43 -16.12
CA VAL A 123 2.54 3.95 -14.74
C VAL A 123 1.32 4.25 -13.88
N GLU A 124 0.83 5.49 -13.88
CA GLU A 124 -0.38 5.88 -13.15
C GLU A 124 -1.58 5.03 -13.57
N SER A 125 -1.79 4.85 -14.88
CA SER A 125 -2.90 4.07 -15.41
C SER A 125 -2.86 2.61 -14.96
N ILE A 126 -1.69 1.97 -14.99
CA ILE A 126 -1.53 0.57 -14.57
C ILE A 126 -1.75 0.41 -13.06
N LEU A 127 -1.26 1.37 -12.26
CA LEU A 127 -1.47 1.34 -10.81
C LEU A 127 -2.94 1.57 -10.45
N ASN A 128 -3.60 2.53 -11.09
CA ASN A 128 -5.03 2.77 -10.91
C ASN A 128 -5.85 1.54 -11.30
N GLU A 129 -5.52 0.89 -12.42
CA GLU A 129 -6.19 -0.35 -12.82
C GLU A 129 -5.90 -1.51 -11.86
N SER A 130 -4.71 -1.55 -11.27
CA SER A 130 -4.38 -2.53 -10.23
C SER A 130 -5.26 -2.35 -8.99
N PHE A 131 -5.51 -1.11 -8.56
CA PHE A 131 -6.44 -0.81 -7.47
C PHE A 131 -7.90 -1.10 -7.84
N ASN A 132 -8.33 -0.81 -9.07
CA ASN A 132 -9.66 -1.19 -9.57
C ASN A 132 -9.85 -2.71 -9.59
N ALA A 133 -8.82 -3.47 -9.99
CA ALA A 133 -8.84 -4.92 -9.96
C ALA A 133 -8.98 -5.44 -8.52
N ILE A 134 -8.31 -4.80 -7.55
CA ILE A 134 -8.47 -5.11 -6.13
C ILE A 134 -9.92 -4.87 -5.69
N ASP A 135 -10.53 -3.75 -6.08
CA ASP A 135 -11.96 -3.48 -5.80
C ASP A 135 -12.87 -4.58 -6.34
N HIS A 136 -12.61 -5.07 -7.54
CA HIS A 136 -13.35 -6.19 -8.13
C HIS A 136 -13.16 -7.48 -7.31
N PHE A 137 -11.91 -7.83 -6.98
CA PHE A 137 -11.62 -9.07 -6.26
C PHE A 137 -12.10 -9.05 -4.81
N ILE A 138 -12.21 -7.90 -4.13
CA ILE A 138 -12.76 -7.86 -2.76
C ILE A 138 -14.22 -8.29 -2.72
N ARG A 139 -14.96 -8.04 -3.80
CA ARG A 139 -16.38 -8.41 -3.91
C ARG A 139 -16.57 -9.90 -4.19
N THR A 140 -15.65 -10.50 -4.94
CA THR A 140 -15.75 -11.91 -5.36
C THR A 140 -14.99 -12.87 -4.45
N ASP A 141 -13.86 -12.44 -3.91
CA ASP A 141 -12.97 -13.25 -3.08
C ASP A 141 -13.20 -12.96 -1.60
N SER A 142 -13.12 -14.02 -0.79
CA SER A 142 -13.30 -13.95 0.66
C SER A 142 -12.01 -13.60 1.41
N VAL A 143 -10.85 -13.77 0.77
CA VAL A 143 -9.53 -13.49 1.35
C VAL A 143 -8.63 -12.89 0.28
N ILE A 144 -7.97 -11.79 0.60
CA ILE A 144 -6.98 -11.15 -0.28
C ILE A 144 -5.65 -11.06 0.43
N SER A 145 -4.58 -11.37 -0.31
CA SER A 145 -3.20 -11.17 0.09
C SER A 145 -2.47 -10.46 -1.04
N LEU A 146 -2.04 -9.23 -0.77
CA LEU A 146 -1.41 -8.36 -1.73
C LEU A 146 -0.01 -7.97 -1.24
N PRO A 147 1.05 -8.61 -1.76
CA PRO A 147 2.40 -8.35 -1.33
C PRO A 147 2.90 -7.00 -1.87
N PHE A 148 3.61 -6.25 -1.02
CA PHE A 148 4.43 -5.09 -1.37
C PHE A 148 5.86 -5.45 -1.01
N ASN A 149 6.66 -5.83 -2.03
CA ASN A 149 7.96 -6.44 -1.81
C ASN A 149 8.88 -5.57 -0.92
N GLY A 150 9.40 -6.18 0.15
CA GLY A 150 10.24 -5.50 1.15
C GLY A 150 9.52 -4.51 2.07
N LEU A 151 8.24 -4.21 1.85
CA LEU A 151 7.42 -3.34 2.71
C LEU A 151 6.51 -4.16 3.63
N GLY A 152 5.81 -5.16 3.09
CA GLY A 152 4.87 -5.99 3.82
C GLY A 152 3.76 -6.57 2.94
N VAL A 153 2.63 -6.92 3.53
CA VAL A 153 1.49 -7.52 2.84
C VAL A 153 0.19 -6.86 3.29
N PHE A 154 -0.58 -6.33 2.35
CA PHE A 154 -1.95 -5.93 2.62
C PHE A 154 -2.86 -7.17 2.60
N LYS A 155 -3.65 -7.34 3.65
CA LYS A 155 -4.52 -8.50 3.83
C LYS A 155 -5.96 -8.07 4.05
N ILE A 156 -6.87 -8.82 3.45
CA ILE A 156 -8.29 -8.82 3.83
C ILE A 156 -8.63 -10.26 4.21
N ILE A 157 -9.14 -10.43 5.43
CA ILE A 157 -9.52 -11.74 5.99
C ILE A 157 -10.98 -11.72 6.44
N ASN A 158 -11.61 -12.89 6.51
CA ASN A 158 -12.90 -13.02 7.18
C ASN A 158 -12.68 -13.10 8.69
N VAL A 159 -13.52 -12.40 9.44
CA VAL A 159 -13.58 -12.47 10.90
C VAL A 159 -14.90 -13.10 11.33
N ASN A 160 -14.86 -13.85 12.42
CA ASN A 160 -16.05 -14.46 13.01
C ASN A 160 -16.61 -13.54 14.12
N PRO A 161 -17.95 -13.38 14.20
CA PRO A 161 -18.96 -13.96 13.32
C PRO A 161 -18.99 -13.30 11.93
N LYS A 162 -19.18 -14.11 10.89
CA LYS A 162 -19.51 -13.63 9.52
C LYS A 162 -20.75 -12.73 9.61
N PRO A 163 -20.89 -11.66 8.81
CA PRO A 163 -20.27 -11.42 7.50
C PRO A 163 -19.05 -10.48 7.50
N LYS A 164 -18.39 -10.26 8.64
CA LYS A 164 -17.36 -9.23 8.78
C LYS A 164 -16.07 -9.59 8.03
N LYS A 165 -15.49 -8.60 7.33
CA LYS A 165 -14.15 -8.67 6.75
C LYS A 165 -13.25 -7.65 7.45
N GLN A 166 -12.04 -8.05 7.79
CA GLN A 166 -11.05 -7.17 8.38
C GLN A 166 -9.92 -6.91 7.39
N ALA A 167 -9.54 -5.65 7.23
CA ALA A 167 -8.44 -5.19 6.41
C ALA A 167 -7.32 -4.64 7.27
N PHE A 168 -6.09 -5.07 7.00
CA PHE A 168 -4.91 -4.56 7.68
C PHE A 168 -3.67 -4.72 6.81
N PHE A 169 -2.62 -3.97 7.15
CA PHE A 169 -1.31 -4.13 6.53
C PHE A 169 -0.35 -4.75 7.53
N GLU A 170 0.23 -5.88 7.16
CA GLU A 170 1.28 -6.54 7.93
C GLU A 170 2.64 -6.07 7.39
N PHE A 171 3.27 -5.14 8.09
CA PHE A 171 4.60 -4.65 7.72
C PHE A 171 5.66 -5.74 7.92
N SER A 172 6.66 -5.75 7.05
CA SER A 172 7.80 -6.64 7.19
C SER A 172 8.68 -6.24 8.39
N SER A 173 9.35 -7.21 9.02
CA SER A 173 10.30 -6.95 10.12
C SER A 173 11.47 -6.03 9.71
N ILE A 174 11.77 -5.94 8.41
CA ILE A 174 12.77 -5.01 7.89
C ILE A 174 12.36 -3.55 8.16
N MET A 175 11.06 -3.25 8.14
CA MET A 175 10.57 -1.89 8.40
C MET A 175 10.84 -1.42 9.83
N GLU A 176 10.91 -2.33 10.79
CA GLU A 176 11.25 -1.97 12.19
C GLU A 176 12.69 -1.45 12.32
N LYS A 177 13.60 -1.90 11.45
CA LYS A 177 15.01 -1.45 11.45
C LYS A 177 15.18 0.00 11.03
N TYR A 178 14.23 0.54 10.26
CA TYR A 178 14.27 1.93 9.79
C TYR A 178 13.70 2.92 10.84
N MET A 179 13.39 2.47 12.05
CA MET A 179 12.72 3.28 13.08
C MET A 179 13.59 3.40 14.33
N PRO A 180 14.32 4.51 14.51
CA PRO A 180 15.08 4.76 15.72
C PRO A 180 14.14 4.92 16.92
N ILE A 181 14.60 4.51 18.09
CA ILE A 181 13.97 4.81 19.37
C ILE A 181 14.47 6.19 19.81
N PHE A 182 13.56 7.08 20.23
CA PHE A 182 13.88 8.43 20.71
C PHE A 182 13.59 8.56 22.20
#